data_AF-A0A1Y4GDM9-F1
#
_entry.id   AF-A0A1Y4GDM9-F1
#
_cell.length_a   1.000
_cell.length_b   1.000
_cell.length_c   1.000
_cell.angle_alpha   90.00
_cell.angle_beta   90.00
_cell.angle_gamma   90.00
#
_symmetry.space_group_name_H-M   'P 1'
#
loop_
_entity.id
_entity.type
_entity.pdbx_description
1 polymer ?
#
loop_
_entity_poly.entity_id
_entity_poly.type
_entity_poly.pdbx_seq_one_letter_code
_entity_poly.pdbx_strand_id
1 'polypeptide(L)'
;MRKRIVAAALALTMALGVGAIAGCSEQPQKEDVNAEVPPGAPPLMPPGHEGRFEQLGANGCYGCHGANDQANPMLTGSTALPEDHYQGKSSDSRELDPTHDQCITCHSQA
;
A
#
# COMPACT_ATOMS: atom_id res chain seq x y z
N MET A 1 59.10 5.69 -9.80
CA MET A 1 58.43 4.82 -8.81
C MET A 1 57.10 5.36 -8.26
N ARG A 2 56.74 6.65 -8.40
CA ARG A 2 55.46 7.19 -7.90
C ARG A 2 54.20 6.79 -8.69
N LYS A 3 54.30 6.58 -10.02
CA LYS A 3 53.15 6.17 -10.86
C LYS A 3 52.65 4.74 -10.62
N ARG A 4 53.53 3.84 -10.14
CA ARG A 4 53.17 2.44 -9.83
C ARG A 4 52.47 2.28 -8.48
N ILE A 5 52.67 3.24 -7.57
CA ILE A 5 52.04 3.25 -6.24
C ILE A 5 50.56 3.67 -6.33
N VAL A 6 50.22 4.59 -7.24
CA VAL A 6 48.84 5.06 -7.45
C VAL A 6 47.95 3.97 -8.05
N ALA A 7 48.48 3.14 -8.95
CA ALA A 7 47.72 2.05 -9.55
C ALA A 7 47.40 0.90 -8.57
N ALA A 8 48.29 0.63 -7.61
CA ALA A 8 48.07 -0.39 -6.58
C ALA A 8 47.03 0.04 -5.52
N ALA A 9 46.95 1.34 -5.22
CA ALA A 9 45.98 1.87 -4.27
C ALA A 9 44.53 1.87 -4.83
N LEU A 10 44.36 2.01 -6.15
CA LEU A 10 43.03 2.00 -6.79
C LEU A 10 42.46 0.57 -6.94
N ALA A 11 43.31 -0.44 -7.08
CA ALA A 11 42.88 -1.83 -7.21
C ALA A 11 42.42 -2.43 -5.87
N LEU A 12 42.97 -1.95 -4.75
CA LEU A 12 42.63 -2.47 -3.41
C LEU A 12 41.27 -1.95 -2.91
N THR A 13 40.81 -0.79 -3.37
CA THR A 13 39.50 -0.23 -3.01
C THR A 13 38.33 -0.86 -3.77
N MET A 14 38.55 -1.42 -4.97
CA MET A 14 37.50 -2.15 -5.71
C MET A 14 37.28 -3.59 -5.22
N ALA A 15 38.27 -4.23 -4.58
CA ALA A 15 38.15 -5.61 -4.12
C ALA A 15 37.36 -5.76 -2.79
N LEU A 16 37.16 -4.67 -2.04
CA LEU A 16 36.45 -4.65 -0.75
C LEU A 16 34.98 -4.19 -0.86
N GLY A 17 34.50 -3.84 -2.05
CA GLY A 17 33.15 -3.33 -2.27
C GLY A 17 32.08 -4.38 -2.61
N VAL A 18 32.46 -5.65 -2.79
CA VAL A 18 31.56 -6.72 -3.31
C VAL A 18 30.97 -7.59 -2.19
N GLY A 19 30.80 -7.04 -0.98
CA GLY A 19 30.39 -7.82 0.21
C GLY A 19 29.19 -7.28 0.98
N ALA A 20 28.54 -6.19 0.52
CA ALA A 20 27.48 -5.53 1.27
C ALA A 20 26.16 -5.35 0.50
N ILE A 21 25.87 -6.21 -0.48
CA ILE A 21 24.51 -6.35 -1.03
C ILE A 21 23.80 -7.58 -0.45
N ALA A 22 24.01 -7.87 0.83
CA ALA A 22 23.20 -8.83 1.59
C ALA A 22 22.25 -8.08 2.52
N GLY A 23 21.49 -7.15 1.93
CA GLY A 23 20.67 -6.21 2.68
C GLY A 23 19.63 -5.51 1.81
N CYS A 24 19.08 -6.19 0.81
CA CYS A 24 17.66 -5.99 0.58
C CYS A 24 17.03 -6.48 1.88
N SER A 25 16.62 -5.56 2.76
CA SER A 25 15.73 -5.94 3.84
C SER A 25 14.48 -6.47 3.15
N GLU A 26 14.43 -7.79 2.90
CA GLU A 26 13.19 -8.47 2.59
C GLU A 26 12.29 -8.15 3.78
N GLN A 27 11.43 -7.15 3.61
CA GLN A 27 10.34 -6.94 4.54
C GLN A 27 9.61 -8.27 4.57
N PRO A 28 9.34 -8.84 5.76
CA PRO A 28 8.59 -10.07 5.85
C PRO A 28 7.36 -9.91 4.97
N GLN A 29 7.16 -10.84 4.02
CA GLN A 29 6.01 -10.79 3.13
C GLN A 29 4.77 -10.67 4.01
N LYS A 30 4.05 -9.56 3.86
CA LYS A 30 2.81 -9.35 4.59
C LYS A 30 1.87 -10.47 4.18
N GLU A 31 1.34 -11.17 5.17
CA GLU A 31 0.41 -12.28 4.95
C GLU A 31 -0.79 -11.77 4.15
N ASP A 32 -1.09 -12.44 3.05
CA ASP A 32 -2.21 -12.07 2.20
C ASP A 32 -3.50 -12.63 2.80
N VAL A 33 -4.13 -11.82 3.65
CA VAL A 33 -5.40 -12.17 4.30
C VAL A 33 -6.56 -12.35 3.32
N ASN A 34 -6.38 -12.01 2.05
CA ASN A 34 -7.41 -12.15 1.01
C ASN A 34 -7.20 -13.38 0.11
N ALA A 35 -6.23 -14.26 0.41
CA ALA A 35 -5.87 -15.39 -0.45
C ALA A 35 -7.05 -16.36 -0.74
N GLU A 36 -8.00 -16.48 0.19
CA GLU A 36 -9.14 -17.40 0.11
C GLU A 36 -10.46 -16.70 -0.25
N VAL A 37 -10.43 -15.37 -0.42
CA VAL A 37 -11.63 -14.58 -0.75
C VAL A 37 -12.00 -14.81 -2.23
N PRO A 38 -13.24 -15.24 -2.53
CA PRO A 38 -13.65 -15.48 -3.91
C PRO A 38 -13.57 -14.21 -4.78
N PRO A 39 -13.24 -14.32 -6.08
CA PRO A 39 -13.27 -13.19 -6.99
C PRO A 39 -14.63 -12.48 -6.98
N GLY A 40 -14.61 -11.16 -6.84
CA GLY A 40 -15.82 -10.33 -6.78
C GLY A 40 -16.50 -10.26 -5.41
N ALA A 41 -16.04 -11.05 -4.42
CA ALA A 41 -16.44 -10.81 -3.03
C ALA A 41 -15.69 -9.57 -2.49
N PRO A 42 -16.27 -8.84 -1.53
CA PRO A 42 -15.58 -7.76 -0.86
C PRO A 42 -14.32 -8.29 -0.16
N PRO A 43 -13.15 -7.66 -0.32
CA PRO A 43 -11.95 -8.05 0.41
C PRO A 43 -12.11 -7.83 1.91
N LEU A 44 -11.44 -8.66 2.69
CA LEU A 44 -11.26 -8.53 4.12
C LEU A 44 -10.38 -7.32 4.45
N MET A 45 -10.74 -6.61 5.51
CA MET A 45 -9.88 -5.57 6.07
C MET A 45 -8.64 -6.22 6.70
N PRO A 46 -7.43 -5.70 6.46
CA PRO A 46 -6.22 -6.27 7.04
C PRO A 46 -6.14 -5.97 8.55
N PRO A 47 -5.28 -6.70 9.29
CA PRO A 47 -5.01 -6.40 10.69
C PRO A 47 -4.61 -4.93 10.90
N GLY A 48 -5.07 -4.35 12.01
CA GLY A 48 -4.90 -2.93 12.33
C GLY A 48 -6.03 -2.04 11.80
N HIS A 49 -7.10 -2.61 11.25
CA HIS A 49 -8.32 -1.89 10.86
C HIS A 49 -9.46 -2.03 11.88
N GLU A 50 -9.25 -2.82 12.94
CA GLU A 50 -10.23 -3.07 13.98
C GLU A 50 -10.68 -1.75 14.63
N GLY A 51 -11.99 -1.51 14.64
CA GLY A 51 -12.57 -0.32 15.24
C GLY A 51 -12.34 0.98 14.45
N ARG A 52 -11.65 0.96 13.30
CA ARG A 52 -11.36 2.19 12.54
C ARG A 52 -12.61 2.80 11.93
N PHE A 53 -13.56 1.98 11.49
CA PHE A 53 -14.81 2.50 10.94
C PHE A 53 -15.62 3.24 12.01
N GLU A 54 -15.73 2.69 13.21
CA GLU A 54 -16.43 3.33 14.33
C GLU A 54 -15.77 4.64 14.76
N GLN A 55 -14.43 4.73 14.63
CA GLN A 55 -13.67 5.92 14.98
C GLN A 55 -13.69 7.00 13.91
N LEU A 56 -13.62 6.62 12.64
CA LEU A 56 -13.37 7.53 11.52
C LEU A 56 -14.58 7.73 10.60
N GLY A 57 -15.53 6.81 10.63
CA GLY A 57 -16.64 6.71 9.70
C GLY A 57 -16.21 6.47 8.25
N ALA A 58 -17.19 6.48 7.35
CA ALA A 58 -17.01 6.32 5.91
C ALA A 58 -15.98 7.30 5.34
N ASN A 59 -16.06 8.57 5.74
CA ASN A 59 -15.19 9.64 5.25
C ASN A 59 -13.71 9.42 5.60
N GLY A 60 -13.41 8.82 6.76
CA GLY A 60 -12.03 8.52 7.09
C GLY A 60 -11.47 7.30 6.36
N CYS A 61 -12.31 6.30 6.08
CA CYS A 61 -11.95 5.22 5.16
C CYS A 61 -11.69 5.78 3.75
N TYR A 62 -12.59 6.64 3.26
CA TYR A 62 -12.45 7.35 2.00
C TYR A 62 -11.18 8.19 1.92
N GLY A 63 -10.77 8.86 3.01
CA GLY A 63 -9.54 9.65 3.03
C GLY A 63 -8.28 8.88 2.67
N CYS A 64 -8.27 7.55 2.87
CA CYS A 64 -7.16 6.69 2.46
C CYS A 64 -7.43 5.90 1.18
N HIS A 65 -8.66 5.48 0.95
CA HIS A 65 -9.03 4.56 -0.14
C HIS A 65 -9.67 5.25 -1.36
N GLY A 66 -10.20 6.46 -1.22
CA GLY A 66 -10.73 7.24 -2.33
C GLY A 66 -9.63 7.52 -3.37
N ALA A 67 -10.00 7.54 -4.64
CA ALA A 67 -9.09 7.47 -5.78
C ALA A 67 -9.28 8.68 -6.71
N ASN A 68 -9.16 9.88 -6.16
CA ASN A 68 -9.31 11.15 -6.88
C ASN A 68 -8.33 12.20 -6.33
N ASP A 69 -8.62 13.49 -6.53
CA ASP A 69 -7.75 14.57 -6.07
C ASP A 69 -7.92 14.92 -4.58
N GLN A 70 -8.91 14.35 -3.89
CA GLN A 70 -9.12 14.53 -2.45
C GLN A 70 -8.51 13.40 -1.60
N ALA A 71 -8.37 12.21 -2.19
CA ALA A 71 -7.77 11.04 -1.55
C ALA A 71 -6.96 10.27 -2.58
N ASN A 72 -5.76 9.84 -2.19
CA ASN A 72 -4.85 9.12 -3.08
C ASN A 72 -4.30 7.86 -2.40
N PRO A 73 -4.75 6.66 -2.81
CA PRO A 73 -4.40 5.41 -2.15
C PRO A 73 -2.94 5.03 -2.40
N MET A 74 -2.31 5.54 -3.46
CA MET A 74 -0.88 5.31 -3.73
C MET A 74 0.03 6.02 -2.73
N LEU A 75 -0.42 7.14 -2.14
CA LEU A 75 0.37 7.84 -1.12
C LEU A 75 0.27 7.16 0.25
N THR A 76 -0.81 6.42 0.50
CA THR A 76 -1.07 5.75 1.78
C THR A 76 -0.77 4.25 1.74
N GLY A 77 -0.45 3.69 0.57
CA GLY A 77 -0.29 2.25 0.36
C GLY A 77 -1.61 1.48 0.52
N SER A 78 -2.75 2.15 0.30
CA SER A 78 -4.09 1.56 0.38
C SER A 78 -4.53 1.03 -0.99
N THR A 79 -5.59 0.21 -1.00
CA THR A 79 -6.28 -0.21 -2.22
C THR A 79 -7.31 0.86 -2.61
N ALA A 80 -7.34 1.26 -3.88
CA ALA A 80 -8.34 2.19 -4.39
C ALA A 80 -9.76 1.61 -4.29
N LEU A 81 -10.72 2.44 -3.88
CA LEU A 81 -12.15 2.10 -4.04
C LEU A 81 -12.47 1.96 -5.53
N PRO A 82 -13.18 0.90 -5.94
CA PRO A 82 -13.66 0.78 -7.31
C PRO A 82 -14.75 1.80 -7.62
N GLU A 83 -14.95 2.07 -8.91
CA GLU A 83 -15.85 3.12 -9.40
C GLU A 83 -17.30 2.99 -8.89
N ASP A 84 -17.78 1.77 -8.66
CA ASP A 84 -19.12 1.49 -8.16
C ASP A 84 -19.38 1.92 -6.70
N HIS A 85 -18.33 2.29 -5.95
CA HIS A 85 -18.46 2.84 -4.59
C HIS A 85 -18.73 4.34 -4.56
N TYR A 86 -18.69 5.00 -5.71
CA TYR A 86 -18.89 6.44 -5.82
C TYR A 86 -20.27 6.78 -6.38
N GLN A 87 -20.78 7.96 -6.02
CA GLN A 87 -22.00 8.47 -6.58
C GLN A 87 -21.87 8.60 -8.11
N GLY A 88 -22.86 8.09 -8.84
CA GLY A 88 -22.82 8.09 -10.31
C GLY A 88 -21.76 7.16 -10.91
N LYS A 89 -21.17 6.28 -10.09
CA LYS A 89 -20.15 5.30 -10.49
C LYS A 89 -18.89 5.95 -11.07
N SER A 90 -18.50 7.07 -10.48
CA SER A 90 -17.34 7.84 -10.91
C SER A 90 -16.59 8.43 -9.72
N SER A 91 -15.31 8.14 -9.62
CA SER A 91 -14.36 8.71 -8.66
C SER A 91 -14.25 10.24 -8.78
N ASP A 92 -14.56 10.79 -9.95
CA ASP A 92 -14.65 12.24 -10.20
C ASP A 92 -15.81 12.91 -9.45
N SER A 93 -16.83 12.15 -9.02
CA SER A 93 -17.93 12.67 -8.20
C SER A 93 -17.45 13.20 -6.85
N ARG A 94 -16.32 12.67 -6.34
CA ARG A 94 -15.78 12.96 -5.00
C ARG A 94 -16.75 12.65 -3.86
N GLU A 95 -17.77 11.86 -4.13
CA GLU A 95 -18.79 11.48 -3.17
C GLU A 95 -18.94 9.96 -3.18
N LEU A 96 -19.04 9.37 -2.00
CA LEU A 96 -19.40 7.95 -1.87
C LEU A 96 -20.86 7.76 -2.30
N ASP A 97 -21.15 6.60 -2.89
CA ASP A 97 -22.53 6.17 -3.03
C ASP A 97 -23.09 5.89 -1.62
N PRO A 98 -24.22 6.51 -1.22
CA PRO A 98 -24.79 6.32 0.12
C PRO A 98 -25.20 4.87 0.41
N THR A 99 -25.35 4.02 -0.61
CA THR A 99 -25.60 2.58 -0.43
C THR A 99 -24.33 1.79 -0.08
N HIS A 100 -23.15 2.40 -0.21
CA HIS A 100 -21.83 1.81 0.06
C HIS A 100 -21.06 2.53 1.20
N ASP A 101 -21.68 3.47 1.92
CA ASP A 101 -21.00 4.24 2.97
C ASP A 101 -20.80 3.45 4.29
N GLN A 102 -21.53 2.36 4.50
CA GLN A 102 -21.36 1.44 5.62
C GLN A 102 -20.34 0.34 5.29
N CYS A 103 -19.07 0.73 5.14
CA CYS A 103 -17.97 -0.12 4.64
C CYS A 103 -17.92 -1.51 5.31
N ILE A 104 -18.06 -1.55 6.63
CA ILE A 104 -17.94 -2.76 7.46
C ILE A 104 -19.07 -3.77 7.25
N THR A 105 -20.16 -3.39 6.57
CA THR A 105 -21.25 -4.30 6.24
C THR A 105 -20.81 -5.36 5.23
N CYS A 106 -19.88 -5.00 4.35
CA CYS A 106 -19.36 -5.88 3.30
C CYS A 106 -17.89 -6.25 3.55
N HIS A 107 -17.08 -5.32 4.06
CA HIS A 107 -15.67 -5.55 4.34
C HIS A 107 -15.48 -5.95 5.80
N SER A 108 -15.54 -7.24 6.11
CA SER A 108 -15.28 -7.74 7.46
C SER A 108 -13.80 -7.72 7.80
N GLN A 109 -13.48 -7.72 9.09
CA GLN A 109 -12.11 -7.91 9.58
C GLN A 109 -11.61 -9.31 9.19
N ALA A 110 -10.35 -9.40 8.75
CA ALA A 110 -9.66 -10.67 8.55
C ALA A 110 -9.47 -11.48 9.84
#